data_AF-L8MHH5-F1
#
_entry.id   AF-L8MHH5-F1
#
_cell.length_a   1.000
_cell.length_b   1.000
_cell.length_c   1.000
_cell.angle_alpha   90.00
_cell.angle_beta   90.00
_cell.angle_gamma   90.00
#
_symmetry.space_group_name_H-M   'P 1'
#
loop_
_entity.id
_entity.type
_entity.pdbx_description
1 polymer ?
#
loop_
_entity_poly.entity_id
_entity_poly.type
_entity_poly.pdbx_seq_one_letter_code
_entity_poly.pdbx_strand_id
1 'polypeptide(L)' 'MILDEPTSALDGETESRVLALLRSRVGTLIMITHREAPRAIADEVIAL' A
#
# COMPACT_ATOMS: atom_id res chain seq x y z
N MET A 1 -6.58 -0.75 9.63
CA MET A 1 -6.94 -1.82 8.65
C MET A 1 -5.67 -2.55 8.29
N ILE A 2 -5.73 -3.87 8.10
CA ILE A 2 -4.57 -4.70 7.72
C ILE A 2 -4.89 -5.33 6.37
N LEU A 3 -3.97 -5.22 5.40
CA LEU A 3 -4.10 -5.78 4.07
C LEU A 3 -2.86 -6.62 3.73
N ASP A 4 -3.09 -7.78 3.13
CA ASP A 4 -2.05 -8.70 2.67
C ASP A 4 -2.06 -8.74 1.15
N GLU A 5 -0.96 -8.29 0.53
CA GLU A 5 -0.76 -8.17 -0.92
C GLU A 5 -1.94 -7.55 -1.72
N PRO A 6 -2.56 -6.44 -1.25
CA PRO A 6 -3.83 -5.94 -1.79
C PRO A 6 -3.76 -5.42 -3.23
N THR A 7 -2.56 -5.14 -3.73
CA THR A 7 -2.32 -4.52 -5.04
C THR A 7 -1.57 -5.46 -6.00
N SER A 8 -1.41 -6.73 -5.64
CA SER A 8 -0.64 -7.73 -6.41
C SER A 8 -1.16 -7.94 -7.85
N ALA A 9 -2.46 -7.79 -8.07
CA ALA A 9 -3.08 -7.94 -9.39
C ALA A 9 -3.20 -6.62 -10.18
N LEU A 10 -2.72 -5.49 -9.62
CA LEU A 10 -2.85 -4.18 -10.23
C LEU A 10 -1.58 -3.81 -11.02
N ASP A 11 -1.78 -3.11 -12.13
CA ASP A 11 -0.68 -2.34 -12.74
C ASP A 11 -0.24 -1.18 -11.83
N GLY A 12 0.95 -0.63 -12.08
CA GLY A 12 1.55 0.39 -11.21
C GLY A 12 0.76 1.70 -11.12
N GLU A 13 0.03 2.09 -12.18
CA GLU A 13 -0.78 3.32 -12.17
C GLU A 13 -2.03 3.11 -11.30
N THR A 14 -2.74 2.00 -11.54
CA THR A 14 -3.93 1.62 -10.78
C THR A 14 -3.61 1.39 -9.30
N GLU A 15 -2.48 0.74 -9.00
CA GLU A 15 -1.95 0.57 -7.64
C GLU A 15 -1.78 1.93 -6.93
N SER A 16 -1.10 2.87 -7.57
CA SER A 16 -0.85 4.20 -6.99
C SER A 16 -2.16 4.95 -6.68
N ARG A 17 -3.15 4.85 -7.56
CA ARG A 17 -4.48 5.46 -7.36
C ARG A 17 -5.24 4.81 -6.20
N VAL A 18 -5.22 3.49 -6.10
CA VAL A 18 -5.87 2.75 -5.01
C VAL A 18 -5.22 3.11 -3.66
N LEU A 19 -3.89 3.14 -3.59
CA LEU A 19 -3.17 3.47 -2.37
C LEU A 19 -3.48 4.89 -1.88
N ALA A 20 -3.55 5.87 -2.78
CA ALA A 20 -3.94 7.24 -2.45
C ALA A 20 -5.37 7.31 -1.87
N LEU A 21 -6.31 6.57 -2.46
CA LEU A 21 -7.68 6.48 -1.96
C LEU A 21 -7.74 5.84 -0.57
N LEU A 22 -7.03 4.74 -0.34
CA LEU A 22 -6.96 4.09 0.96
C LEU A 22 -6.42 5.04 2.02
N ARG A 23 -5.32 5.75 1.74
CA ARG A 23 -4.73 6.74 2.65
C ARG A 23 -5.71 7.84 3.06
N SER A 24 -6.59 8.27 2.16
CA SER A 24 -7.61 9.29 2.48
C SER A 24 -8.79 8.80 3.32
N ARG A 25 -9.00 7.47 3.39
CA ARG A 25 -10.20 6.86 3.99
C ARG A 25 -9.96 6.20 5.33
N VAL A 26 -8.73 5.81 5.64
CA VAL A 26 -8.39 5.12 6.90
C VAL A 26 -7.35 5.91 7.68
N GLY A 27 -7.50 5.96 9.00
CA GLY A 27 -6.53 6.64 9.88
C GLY A 27 -5.20 5.88 9.99
N THR A 28 -5.22 4.54 9.94
CA THR A 28 -4.02 3.70 9.97
C THR A 28 -4.18 2.49 9.07
N LEU A 29 -3.21 2.29 8.19
CA LEU A 29 -3.11 1.17 7.26
C LEU A 29 -1.81 0.41 7.53
N ILE A 30 -1.92 -0.89 7.78
CA ILE A 30 -0.78 -1.80 7.78
C ILE A 30 -0.89 -2.64 6.51
N MET A 31 0.18 -2.67 5.73
CA MET A 31 0.24 -3.42 4.48
C MET A 31 1.43 -4.37 4.50
N ILE A 32 1.18 -5.62 4.13
CA ILE A 32 2.21 -6.61 3.88
C ILE A 32 2.34 -6.73 2.37
N THR A 33 3.53 -6.43 1.84
CA THR A 33 3.77 -6.51 0.41
C THR A 33 5.25 -6.63 0.09
N HIS A 34 5.56 -7.30 -1.02
CA HIS A 34 6.89 -7.33 -1.63
C HIS A 34 7.10 -6.24 -2.70
N ARG A 35 6.12 -5.34 -2.90
CA ARG A 35 6.16 -4.32 -3.96
C ARG A 35 6.80 -3.01 -3.50
N GLU A 36 7.52 -2.36 -4.42
CA GLU A 36 8.20 -1.08 -4.15
C GLU A 36 7.27 0.13 -4.10
N ALA A 37 6.15 0.12 -4.85
CA ALA A 37 5.26 1.28 -4.93
C ALA A 37 4.62 1.66 -3.57
N PRO A 38 4.07 0.71 -2.77
CA PRO A 38 3.61 1.01 -1.42
C PRO A 38 4.73 1.49 -0.49
N ARG A 39 5.96 1.00 -0.66
CA ARG A 39 7.13 1.40 0.14
C ARG A 39 7.45 2.89 -0.05
N ALA A 40 7.32 3.42 -1.26
CA ALA A 40 7.60 4.82 -1.57
C ALA A 40 6.66 5.83 -0.87
N ILE A 41 5.49 5.37 -0.42
CA ILE A 41 4.45 6.22 0.20
C ILE A 41 4.17 5.88 1.66
N ALA A 42 4.87 4.88 2.21
CA ALA A 42 4.68 4.44 3.58
C ALA A 42 5.31 5.44 4.55
N ASP A 43 4.60 5.74 5.64
CA ASP A 43 5.14 6.60 6.70
C ASP A 43 6.23 5.86 7.51
N GLU A 44 6.10 4.53 7.65
CA GLU A 44 7.10 3.65 8.24
C GLU A 44 7.26 2.35 7.43
N VAL A 45 8.49 1.83 7.36
CA VAL A 45 8.82 0.57 6.67
C VAL A 45 9.56 -0.36 7.62
N ILE A 46 9.00 -1.56 7.83
CA ILE A 46 9.64 -2.65 8.57
C ILE A 46 10.10 -3.68 7.54
N ALA A 47 11.41 -3.91 7.45
CA ALA A 47 11.99 -4.94 6.60
C ALA A 47 12.40 -6.14 7.47
N LEU A 48 12.02 -7.34 7.03
CA LEU A 48 12.36 -8.63 7.64
C LEU A 48 13.20 -9.47 6.67
#